data_AF-A0A5B6VRG7-F1
#
_entry.id   AF-A0A5B6VRG7-F1
#
_cell.length_a   1.000
_cell.length_b   1.000
_cell.length_c   1.000
_cell.angle_alpha   90.00
_cell.angle_beta   90.00
_cell.angle_gamma   90.00
#
_symmetry.space_group_name_H-M   'P 1'
#
loop_
_entity.id
_entity.type
_entity.pdbx_description
1 polymer ?
#
loop_
_entity_poly.entity_id
_entity_poly.type
_entity_poly.pdbx_seq_one_letter_code
_entity_poly.pdbx_strand_id
1 'polypeptide(L)'
;MIKLFSLLYIFAILLLFTSGKANGAVCEEELGKCDENCNFKCQTSKKGKGICDANGICECVYECEGPATKRCNVGIGPCSVRCSDDCCEQNCESKFSGAKDGHGFCLEITGIPASNQCLCYFNC
;
A
#
# COMPACT_ATOMS: atom_id res chain seq x y z
N MET A 1 -0.01 39.50 27.19
CA MET A 1 -1.22 38.82 26.69
C MET A 1 -1.12 38.31 25.25
N ILE A 2 -0.17 38.75 24.41
CA ILE A 2 -0.07 38.35 22.98
C ILE A 2 0.48 36.91 22.75
N LYS A 3 1.28 36.35 23.67
CA LYS A 3 1.92 35.03 23.47
C LYS A 3 0.95 33.84 23.56
N LEU A 4 -0.13 33.95 24.33
CA LEU A 4 -1.08 32.85 24.55
C LEU A 4 -1.92 32.59 23.29
N PHE A 5 -2.38 33.66 22.62
CA PHE A 5 -3.14 33.57 21.38
C PHE A 5 -2.30 32.98 20.23
N SER A 6 -1.01 33.30 20.18
CA SER A 6 -0.10 32.73 19.17
C SER A 6 0.14 31.23 19.37
N LEU A 7 0.22 30.76 20.62
CA LEU A 7 0.35 29.34 20.96
C LEU A 7 -0.92 28.55 20.62
N LEU A 8 -2.09 29.11 20.92
CA LEU A 8 -3.39 28.52 20.57
C LEU A 8 -3.57 28.41 19.05
N TYR A 9 -3.08 29.40 18.29
CA TYR A 9 -3.13 29.39 16.83
C TYR A 9 -2.27 28.28 16.22
N ILE A 10 -1.05 28.08 16.74
CA ILE A 10 -0.17 26.98 16.32
C ILE A 10 -0.80 25.61 16.65
N PHE A 11 -1.42 25.47 17.82
CA PHE A 11 -2.14 24.27 18.21
C PHE A 11 -3.34 23.98 17.29
N ALA A 12 -4.11 25.01 16.91
CA ALA A 12 -5.23 24.87 15.99
C ALA A 12 -4.78 24.42 14.58
N ILE A 13 -3.64 24.91 14.10
CA ILE A 13 -3.06 24.49 12.81
C ILE A 13 -2.64 23.02 12.86
N LEU A 14 -2.03 22.56 13.95
CA LEU A 14 -1.62 21.16 14.13
C LEU A 14 -2.80 20.17 14.11
N LEU A 15 -3.96 20.59 14.61
CA LEU A 15 -5.19 19.77 14.61
C LEU A 15 -5.80 19.57 13.22
N LEU A 16 -5.46 20.41 12.23
CA LEU A 16 -5.97 20.28 10.86
C LEU A 16 -5.26 19.16 10.06
N PHE A 17 -4.10 18.69 10.51
CA PHE A 17 -3.31 17.68 9.79
C PHE A 17 -3.64 16.22 10.17
N THR A 18 -4.55 15.96 11.13
CA THR A 18 -4.81 14.60 11.63
C THR A 18 -5.91 13.83 10.89
N SER A 19 -6.49 14.38 9.82
CA SER A 19 -7.60 13.75 9.10
C SER A 19 -7.21 13.20 7.73
N GLY A 20 -6.08 12.50 7.64
CA GLY A 20 -5.80 11.62 6.52
C GLY A 20 -6.47 10.29 6.77
N LYS A 21 -7.69 10.08 6.27
CA LYS A 21 -8.28 8.74 6.19
C LYS A 21 -7.35 7.93 5.29
N ALA A 22 -6.53 7.06 5.87
CA ALA A 22 -5.73 6.12 5.10
C ALA A 22 -6.74 5.29 4.30
N ASN A 23 -6.74 5.41 2.97
CA ASN A 23 -7.52 4.51 2.14
C ASN A 23 -6.93 3.11 2.33
N GLY A 24 -7.56 2.28 3.15
CA GLY A 24 -7.24 0.87 3.23
C GLY A 24 -7.38 0.22 1.85
N ALA A 25 -6.60 -0.83 1.60
CA ALA A 25 -6.77 -1.63 0.40
C ALA A 25 -8.20 -2.19 0.35
N VAL A 26 -8.80 -2.22 -0.84
CA VAL A 26 -10.11 -2.83 -1.08
C VAL A 26 -9.89 -4.28 -1.49
N CYS A 27 -10.60 -5.19 -0.85
CA CYS A 27 -10.62 -6.62 -1.12
C CYS A 27 -11.98 -7.03 -1.67
N GLU A 28 -11.99 -8.02 -2.56
CA GLU A 28 -13.17 -8.59 -3.20
C GLU A 28 -13.19 -10.11 -2.96
N GLU A 29 -14.35 -10.66 -2.59
CA GLU A 29 -14.54 -12.10 -2.36
C GLU A 29 -15.90 -12.57 -2.90
N GLU A 30 -15.91 -13.65 -3.68
CA GLU A 30 -17.14 -14.28 -4.15
C GLU A 30 -17.76 -15.15 -3.05
N LEU A 31 -18.97 -14.82 -2.59
CA LEU A 31 -19.71 -15.56 -1.57
C LEU A 31 -20.63 -16.64 -2.16
N GLY A 32 -20.59 -16.86 -3.48
CA GLY A 32 -21.41 -17.83 -4.20
C GLY A 32 -22.66 -17.22 -4.84
N LYS A 33 -23.75 -17.97 -4.92
CA LYS A 33 -24.99 -17.53 -5.60
C LYS A 33 -25.59 -16.29 -4.93
N CYS A 34 -26.02 -15.32 -5.74
CA CYS A 34 -26.76 -14.16 -5.30
C CYS A 34 -28.14 -14.56 -4.75
N ASP A 35 -28.41 -14.10 -3.53
CA ASP A 35 -29.70 -14.15 -2.85
C ASP A 35 -29.95 -12.84 -2.09
N GLU A 36 -31.14 -12.67 -1.51
CA GLU A 36 -31.50 -11.48 -0.73
C GLU A 36 -30.58 -11.22 0.47
N ASN A 37 -29.85 -12.24 0.93
CA ASN A 37 -28.93 -12.17 2.06
C ASN A 37 -27.49 -11.83 1.65
N CYS A 38 -27.19 -11.65 0.36
CA CYS A 38 -25.83 -11.35 -0.12
C CYS A 38 -25.15 -10.22 0.67
N ASN A 39 -25.82 -9.06 0.78
CA ASN A 39 -25.28 -7.93 1.52
C ASN A 39 -25.18 -8.19 3.03
N PHE A 40 -26.18 -8.84 3.63
CA PHE A 40 -26.17 -9.17 5.05
C PHE A 40 -25.02 -10.12 5.42
N LYS A 41 -24.77 -11.14 4.59
CA LYS A 41 -23.65 -12.08 4.75
C LYS A 41 -22.32 -11.34 4.70
N CYS A 42 -22.11 -10.50 3.70
CA CYS A 42 -20.88 -9.71 3.54
C CYS A 42 -20.66 -8.72 4.70
N GLN A 43 -21.71 -8.02 5.15
CA GLN A 43 -21.64 -7.14 6.31
C GLN A 43 -21.28 -7.90 7.59
N THR A 44 -21.83 -9.09 7.78
CA THR A 44 -21.58 -9.91 8.96
C THR A 44 -20.18 -10.52 8.95
N SER A 45 -19.70 -10.99 7.80
CA SER A 45 -18.41 -11.70 7.69
C SER A 45 -17.21 -10.78 7.58
N LYS A 46 -17.32 -9.66 6.86
CA LYS A 46 -16.18 -8.80 6.49
C LYS A 46 -16.38 -7.32 6.82
N LYS A 47 -17.53 -6.93 7.40
CA LYS A 47 -17.95 -5.52 7.53
C LYS A 47 -17.97 -4.79 6.18
N GLY A 48 -18.19 -5.55 5.10
CA GLY A 48 -18.19 -5.07 3.71
C GLY A 48 -19.57 -4.74 3.17
N LYS A 49 -19.64 -4.61 1.85
CA LYS A 49 -20.84 -4.43 1.05
C LYS A 49 -20.97 -5.58 0.06
N GLY A 50 -22.09 -6.31 0.12
CA GLY A 50 -22.41 -7.36 -0.85
C GLY A 50 -23.15 -6.79 -2.06
N ILE A 51 -22.73 -7.18 -3.25
CA ILE A 51 -23.25 -6.74 -4.55
C ILE A 51 -23.50 -7.99 -5.39
N CYS A 52 -24.64 -8.05 -6.07
CA CYS A 52 -24.87 -9.13 -7.03
C CYS A 52 -24.45 -8.71 -8.42
N ASP A 53 -23.59 -9.51 -9.05
CA ASP A 53 -23.13 -9.29 -10.42
C ASP A 53 -24.18 -9.72 -11.46
N ALA A 54 -23.88 -9.48 -12.73
CA ALA A 54 -24.77 -9.84 -13.84
C ALA A 54 -24.92 -11.36 -14.04
N ASN A 55 -24.00 -12.18 -13.51
CA ASN A 55 -24.03 -13.63 -13.58
C ASN A 55 -24.82 -14.26 -12.42
N GLY A 56 -25.30 -13.44 -11.48
CA GLY A 56 -25.99 -13.91 -10.29
C GLY A 56 -25.05 -14.45 -9.21
N ILE A 57 -23.81 -13.96 -9.17
CA ILE A 57 -22.83 -14.21 -8.11
C ILE A 57 -22.87 -13.05 -7.10
N CYS A 58 -22.82 -13.38 -5.83
CA CYS A 58 -22.69 -12.43 -4.73
C CYS A 58 -21.21 -12.10 -4.52
N GLU A 59 -20.83 -10.88 -4.84
CA GLU A 59 -19.51 -10.31 -4.63
C GLU A 59 -19.49 -9.47 -3.36
N CYS A 60 -18.53 -9.72 -2.46
CA CYS A 60 -18.36 -9.00 -1.22
C CYS A 60 -17.15 -8.08 -1.32
N VAL A 61 -17.41 -6.77 -1.31
CA VAL A 61 -16.38 -5.73 -1.35
C VAL A 61 -16.16 -5.20 0.06
N TYR A 62 -14.94 -5.27 0.59
CA TYR A 62 -14.64 -4.87 1.96
C TYR A 62 -13.26 -4.23 2.08
N GLU A 63 -13.05 -3.46 3.14
CA GLU A 63 -11.71 -2.98 3.50
C GLU A 63 -10.91 -4.17 4.03
N CYS A 64 -9.76 -4.48 3.41
CA CYS A 64 -8.97 -5.63 3.79
C CYS A 64 -8.61 -5.58 5.28
N GLU A 65 -8.99 -6.61 6.06
CA GLU A 65 -8.56 -6.72 7.45
C GLU A 65 -7.09 -7.13 7.51
N GLY A 66 -6.27 -6.26 8.09
CA GLY A 66 -4.83 -6.40 8.21
C GLY A 66 -4.18 -5.02 8.07
N PRO A 67 -2.96 -4.81 8.57
CA PRO A 67 -2.21 -3.64 8.15
C PRO A 67 -2.11 -3.74 6.62
N ALA A 68 -2.78 -2.85 5.88
CA ALA A 68 -2.51 -2.65 4.47
C ALA A 68 -1.00 -2.53 4.37
N THR A 69 -0.34 -3.59 3.89
CA THR A 69 1.10 -3.70 4.08
C THR A 69 1.69 -2.65 3.19
N LYS A 70 2.14 -1.56 3.80
CA LYS A 70 2.45 -0.35 3.05
C LYS A 70 3.65 -0.72 2.21
N ARG A 71 3.56 -0.51 0.90
CA ARG A 71 4.71 -0.75 0.03
C ARG A 71 5.60 0.48 0.10
N CYS A 72 6.82 0.31 0.56
CA CYS A 72 7.90 1.29 0.48
C CYS A 72 8.80 0.98 -0.71
N ASN A 73 9.51 2.00 -1.19
CA ASN A 73 10.58 1.83 -2.17
C ASN A 73 11.84 2.60 -1.78
N VAL A 74 13.00 2.10 -2.19
CA VAL A 74 14.29 2.77 -1.99
C VAL A 74 15.30 2.37 -3.05
N GLY A 75 16.06 3.34 -3.55
CA GLY A 75 17.24 3.10 -4.39
C GLY A 75 18.43 2.70 -3.53
N ILE A 76 19.07 1.56 -3.81
CA ILE A 76 20.22 1.05 -3.04
C ILE A 76 21.55 1.19 -3.79
N GLY A 77 21.55 1.89 -4.92
CA GLY A 77 22.68 1.96 -5.84
C GLY A 77 22.78 0.72 -6.73
N PRO A 78 23.72 0.70 -7.69
CA PRO A 78 23.90 -0.45 -8.57
C PRO A 78 24.54 -1.61 -7.80
N CYS A 79 24.03 -2.83 -8.02
CA CYS A 79 24.64 -4.04 -7.47
C CYS A 79 25.86 -4.54 -8.28
N SER A 80 26.02 -4.05 -9.52
CA SER A 80 27.15 -4.34 -10.40
C SER A 80 27.32 -3.22 -11.44
N VAL A 81 28.44 -3.22 -12.19
CA VAL A 81 28.72 -2.20 -13.23
C VAL A 81 27.62 -2.11 -14.29
N ARG A 82 27.07 -3.27 -14.72
CA ARG A 82 26.01 -3.28 -15.73
C ARG A 82 24.62 -3.09 -15.14
N CYS A 83 24.41 -3.42 -13.86
CA CYS A 83 23.11 -3.49 -13.21
C CYS A 83 22.16 -4.46 -13.95
N SER A 84 21.54 -5.36 -13.22
CA SER A 84 20.63 -6.35 -13.82
C SER A 84 19.54 -6.68 -12.82
N ASP A 85 18.37 -7.05 -13.32
CA ASP A 85 17.20 -7.32 -12.50
C ASP A 85 17.49 -8.47 -11.52
N ASP A 86 18.03 -9.60 -11.98
CA ASP A 86 18.39 -10.74 -11.12
C ASP A 86 19.30 -10.35 -9.93
N CYS A 87 20.24 -9.45 -10.20
CA CYS A 87 21.17 -8.97 -9.19
C CYS A 87 20.51 -7.98 -8.22
N CYS A 88 19.62 -7.12 -8.71
CA CYS A 88 18.83 -6.23 -7.87
C CYS A 88 17.83 -7.03 -7.02
N GLU A 89 17.17 -8.03 -7.58
CA GLU A 89 16.24 -8.93 -6.91
C GLU A 89 16.92 -9.60 -5.72
N GLN A 90 18.04 -10.30 -5.93
CA GLN A 90 18.78 -10.97 -4.86
C GLN A 90 19.24 -10.01 -3.75
N ASN A 91 19.69 -8.80 -4.11
CA ASN A 91 20.09 -7.81 -3.11
C ASN A 91 18.90 -7.24 -2.34
N CYS A 92 17.77 -7.01 -3.00
CA CYS A 92 16.56 -6.49 -2.37
C CYS A 92 15.90 -7.55 -1.48
N GLU A 93 15.81 -8.81 -1.94
CA GLU A 93 15.38 -9.96 -1.14
C GLU A 93 16.26 -10.13 0.10
N SER A 94 17.59 -10.08 -0.07
CA SER A 94 18.52 -10.21 1.04
C SER A 94 18.42 -9.05 2.05
N LYS A 95 18.22 -7.82 1.57
CA LYS A 95 18.15 -6.62 2.42
C LYS A 95 16.79 -6.45 3.11
N PHE A 96 15.72 -6.89 2.45
CA PHE A 96 14.34 -6.78 2.91
C PHE A 96 13.68 -8.15 2.95
N SER A 97 14.29 -9.08 3.69
CA SER A 97 13.86 -10.48 3.78
C SER A 97 12.67 -10.73 4.71
N GLY A 98 12.14 -11.95 4.65
CA GLY A 98 11.07 -12.43 5.52
C GLY A 98 9.76 -11.68 5.28
N ALA A 99 9.12 -11.19 6.35
CA ALA A 99 7.85 -10.46 6.26
C ALA A 99 7.94 -9.16 5.45
N LYS A 100 9.16 -8.67 5.17
CA LYS A 100 9.36 -7.49 4.32
C LYS A 100 9.15 -7.76 2.82
N ASP A 101 9.19 -9.02 2.37
CA ASP A 101 8.85 -9.38 0.98
C ASP A 101 9.48 -8.44 -0.08
N GLY A 102 10.79 -8.30 0.01
CA GLY A 102 11.58 -7.38 -0.79
C GLY A 102 11.86 -7.89 -2.19
N HIS A 103 11.53 -7.08 -3.20
CA HIS A 103 11.83 -7.34 -4.61
C HIS A 103 12.56 -6.16 -5.22
N GLY A 104 13.32 -6.38 -6.29
CA GLY A 104 14.20 -5.39 -6.88
C GLY A 104 14.34 -5.51 -8.38
N PHE A 105 14.45 -4.35 -9.05
CA PHE A 105 14.83 -4.30 -10.46
C PHE A 105 15.84 -3.20 -10.72
N CYS A 106 16.52 -3.30 -11.85
CA CYS A 106 17.47 -2.30 -12.31
C CYS A 106 16.74 -1.14 -12.98
N LEU A 107 16.86 0.05 -12.40
CA LEU A 107 16.34 1.28 -12.99
C LEU A 107 17.49 2.07 -13.62
N GLU A 108 17.40 2.29 -14.92
CA GLU A 108 18.25 3.23 -15.65
C GLU A 108 17.68 4.65 -15.48
N ILE A 109 18.38 5.49 -14.72
CA ILE A 109 18.05 6.91 -14.62
C ILE A 109 18.65 7.61 -15.84
N THR A 110 17.78 7.96 -16.78
CA THR A 110 18.15 8.75 -17.96
C THR A 110 18.35 10.21 -17.56
N GLY A 111 19.50 10.80 -17.91
CA GLY A 111 19.86 12.17 -17.56
C GLY A 111 21.36 12.46 -17.75
N ILE A 112 21.84 13.62 -17.28
CA ILE A 112 23.27 13.94 -17.23
C ILE A 112 23.65 14.19 -15.77
N PRO A 113 24.40 13.28 -15.11
CA PRO A 113 24.89 12.00 -15.61
C PRO A 113 23.81 10.91 -15.65
N ALA A 114 23.88 10.01 -16.64
CA ALA A 114 23.08 8.79 -16.63
C ALA A 114 23.64 7.83 -15.58
N SER A 115 22.78 7.13 -14.86
CA SER A 115 23.20 6.21 -13.82
C SER A 115 22.20 5.07 -13.63
N ASN A 116 22.72 3.89 -13.28
CA ASN A 116 21.89 2.75 -12.94
C ASN A 116 21.76 2.62 -11.42
N GLN A 117 20.57 2.27 -10.95
CA GLN A 117 20.33 1.97 -9.54
C GLN A 117 19.42 0.76 -9.40
N CYS A 118 19.65 -0.07 -8.38
CA CYS A 118 18.65 -1.04 -7.97
C CYS A 118 17.57 -0.33 -7.16
N LEU A 119 16.32 -0.44 -7.61
CA LEU A 119 15.15 0.05 -6.88
C LEU A 119 14.47 -1.13 -6.20
N CYS A 120 14.44 -1.12 -4.86
CA CYS A 120 13.76 -2.15 -4.08
C CYS A 120 12.34 -1.72 -3.72
N TYR A 121 11.41 -2.67 -3.72
CA TYR A 121 10.04 -2.53 -3.21
C TYR A 121 9.82 -3.56 -2.11
N PHE A 122 9.29 -3.14 -0.97
CA PHE A 122 9.15 -4.00 0.21
C PHE A 122 8.01 -3.52 1.11
N ASN A 123 7.57 -4.40 2.00
CA ASN A 123 6.60 -4.14 3.03
C ASN A 123 7.19 -3.28 4.17
N CYS A 124 6.47 -2.21 4.49
CA CYS A 124 6.64 -1.26 5.59
C CYS A 124 5.23 -0.84 6.09
#